data_AF-A0A7S2IXJ3-F1
#
_entry.id   AF-A0A7S2IXJ3-F1
#
_cell.length_a   1.000
_cell.length_b   1.000
_cell.length_c   1.000
_cell.angle_alpha   90.00
_cell.angle_beta   90.00
_cell.angle_gamma   90.00
#
_symmetry.space_group_name_H-M   'P 1'
#
loop_
_entity.id
_entity.type
_entity.pdbx_description
1 polymer ?
#
loop_
_entity_poly.entity_id
_entity_poly.type
_entity_poly.pdbx_seq_one_letter_code
_entity_poly.pdbx_strand_id
1 'polypeptide(L)'
;SHSGSSPFTARHAYHTISTMMKPVLIGALAATAGALNVHSAVKEAADECTCLQWKDAYASHGAECGDVHEYSVLGSAPKFLAKMVVGEEFCTKFFKRVEDNFCVSTHFNHAEDAEQQWCYVSSKCQSLGAGKAVNERVSWKTCSAGNDKMMNAVTPTELADMAVKLDLDLGLLAKMSWQVPNKWSHASTTEKEKARASGMPKLFDSDSGHPPFRAMYGDKLYKIDFLPAPDGVEAYKQGRMGKVNGLSCEFGC
;
A
#
# COMPACT_ATOMS: atom_id res chain seq x y z
N SER A 1 -10.31 13.56 66.48
CA SER A 1 -10.20 13.10 67.87
C SER A 1 -10.02 11.59 67.88
N HIS A 2 -8.96 11.12 68.56
CA HIS A 2 -8.76 9.77 69.11
C HIS A 2 -8.68 8.59 68.09
N SER A 3 -7.47 8.08 67.78
CA SER A 3 -6.55 7.22 68.58
C SER A 3 -6.82 5.73 68.32
N GLY A 4 -5.91 5.02 67.63
CA GLY A 4 -4.98 4.06 68.24
C GLY A 4 -5.40 2.63 67.82
N SER A 5 -4.58 1.60 67.68
CA SER A 5 -3.16 1.34 67.91
C SER A 5 -2.89 -0.09 67.39
N SER A 6 -1.68 -0.36 66.85
CA SER A 6 -1.10 -1.69 66.52
C SER A 6 -0.87 -2.56 67.79
N PRO A 7 -0.12 -3.70 67.83
CA PRO A 7 0.65 -4.48 66.82
C PRO A 7 0.57 -6.03 67.02
N PHE A 8 1.39 -6.82 66.27
CA PHE A 8 2.16 -8.03 66.67
C PHE A 8 2.55 -8.83 65.39
N THR A 9 3.73 -8.66 64.80
CA THR A 9 5.01 -9.40 65.00
C THR A 9 4.94 -10.94 65.00
N ALA A 10 5.61 -11.56 64.02
CA ALA A 10 6.39 -12.78 64.23
C ALA A 10 7.61 -12.80 63.29
N ARG A 11 8.80 -12.68 63.90
CA ARG A 11 10.13 -12.95 63.35
C ARG A 11 10.36 -14.46 63.29
N HIS A 12 11.18 -14.94 62.36
CA HIS A 12 12.12 -16.07 62.47
C HIS A 12 12.97 -16.04 61.17
N ALA A 13 14.25 -16.34 61.09
CA ALA A 13 15.41 -16.25 61.98
C ALA A 13 16.60 -16.40 61.01
N TYR A 14 17.68 -15.67 61.27
CA TYR A 14 18.93 -15.76 60.53
C TYR A 14 19.62 -17.10 60.81
N HIS A 15 20.16 -17.75 59.76
CA HIS A 15 21.30 -18.64 59.90
C HIS A 15 22.43 -18.18 58.99
N THR A 16 23.47 -17.67 59.63
CA THR A 16 24.80 -17.37 59.11
C THR A 16 25.57 -18.68 58.99
N ILE A 17 26.09 -19.02 57.81
CA ILE A 17 27.29 -19.87 57.68
C ILE A 17 28.20 -19.22 56.64
N SER A 18 29.28 -18.65 57.15
CA SER A 18 30.44 -18.18 56.39
C SER A 18 31.35 -19.38 56.13
N THR A 19 31.64 -19.68 54.87
CA THR A 19 32.78 -20.54 54.48
C THR A 19 33.31 -20.14 53.11
N MET A 20 34.48 -19.51 53.15
CA MET A 20 35.62 -19.50 52.22
C MET A 20 35.40 -19.71 50.71
N MET A 21 35.78 -18.66 49.96
CA MET A 21 36.10 -18.68 48.53
C MET A 21 37.07 -19.82 48.16
N LYS A 22 36.72 -20.56 47.09
CA LYS A 22 37.67 -21.19 46.17
C LYS A 22 37.31 -20.76 44.74
N PRO A 23 38.24 -20.20 43.96
CA PRO A 23 37.96 -19.83 42.57
C PRO A 23 38.02 -21.10 41.74
N VAL A 24 36.87 -21.54 41.23
CA VAL A 24 36.80 -22.53 40.16
C VAL A 24 36.67 -21.75 38.86
N LEU A 25 37.79 -21.58 38.17
CA LEU A 25 37.82 -21.23 36.75
C LEU A 25 37.18 -22.39 35.98
N ILE A 26 35.96 -22.18 35.47
CA ILE A 26 35.38 -23.03 34.42
C ILE A 26 35.24 -22.20 33.15
N GLY A 27 36.02 -22.61 32.15
CA GLY A 27 35.53 -22.83 30.79
C GLY A 27 35.19 -21.59 29.96
N ALA A 28 36.12 -21.22 29.10
CA ALA A 28 35.92 -20.28 28.01
C ALA A 28 34.78 -20.70 27.04
N LEU A 29 34.05 -19.67 26.59
CA LEU A 29 33.51 -19.45 25.23
C LEU A 29 32.69 -20.57 24.55
N ALA A 30 31.37 -20.36 24.51
CA ALA A 30 30.59 -20.61 23.30
C ALA A 30 30.19 -19.25 22.71
N ALA A 31 30.99 -18.76 21.76
CA ALA A 31 30.67 -17.56 21.00
C ALA A 31 29.35 -17.75 20.25
N THR A 32 28.46 -16.78 20.38
CA THR A 32 27.20 -16.63 19.66
C THR A 32 27.45 -16.44 18.16
N ALA A 33 27.82 -17.51 17.44
CA ALA A 33 27.99 -17.47 15.99
C ALA A 33 26.65 -17.50 15.22
N GLY A 34 25.54 -17.79 15.91
CA GLY A 34 24.20 -17.84 15.29
C GLY A 34 23.51 -16.48 15.13
N ALA A 35 23.78 -15.50 15.99
CA ALA A 35 23.04 -14.23 15.99
C ALA A 35 23.41 -13.32 14.80
N LEU A 36 24.66 -13.38 14.33
CA LEU A 36 25.17 -12.55 13.22
C LEU A 36 24.68 -13.04 11.85
N ASN A 37 24.58 -14.36 11.64
CA ASN A 37 24.08 -14.92 10.38
C ASN A 37 22.56 -14.80 10.22
N VAL A 38 21.81 -14.90 11.33
CA VAL A 38 20.35 -14.71 11.29
C VAL A 38 20.00 -13.28 10.93
N HIS A 39 20.75 -12.28 11.40
CA HIS A 39 20.46 -10.88 11.06
C HIS A 39 20.68 -10.57 9.58
N SER A 40 21.75 -11.09 8.97
CA SER A 40 22.02 -10.90 7.54
C SER A 40 21.05 -11.67 6.66
N ALA A 41 20.73 -12.92 6.99
CA ALA A 41 19.75 -13.72 6.23
C ALA A 41 18.33 -13.15 6.36
N VAL A 42 17.96 -12.62 7.54
CA VAL A 42 16.67 -11.92 7.74
C VAL A 42 16.64 -10.61 6.97
N LYS A 43 17.75 -9.87 6.91
CA LYS A 43 17.85 -8.63 6.13
C LYS A 43 17.80 -8.89 4.63
N GLU A 44 18.51 -9.89 4.13
CA GLU A 44 18.43 -10.30 2.71
C GLU A 44 17.03 -10.83 2.36
N ALA A 45 16.42 -11.66 3.22
CA ALA A 45 15.05 -12.12 3.00
C ALA A 45 14.02 -10.97 3.03
N ALA A 46 14.22 -9.96 3.88
CA ALA A 46 13.39 -8.75 3.92
C ALA A 46 13.61 -7.87 2.68
N ASP A 47 14.84 -7.77 2.18
CA ASP A 47 15.19 -7.05 0.96
C ASP A 47 14.55 -7.69 -0.27
N GLU A 48 14.63 -9.02 -0.40
CA GLU A 48 14.04 -9.76 -1.52
C GLU A 48 12.49 -9.64 -1.55
N CYS A 49 11.86 -9.44 -0.40
CA CYS A 49 10.41 -9.22 -0.26
C CYS A 49 9.99 -7.75 -0.25
N THR A 50 10.93 -6.81 -0.41
CA THR A 50 10.60 -5.40 -0.61
C THR A 50 9.98 -5.23 -2.00
N CYS A 51 8.89 -4.45 -2.08
CA CYS A 51 8.27 -4.17 -3.37
C CYS A 51 9.29 -3.58 -4.35
N LEU A 52 9.33 -4.11 -5.56
CA LEU A 52 10.11 -3.57 -6.65
C LEU A 52 9.48 -2.28 -7.14
N GLN A 53 10.32 -1.40 -7.69
CA GLN A 53 9.83 -0.28 -8.49
C GLN A 53 9.03 -0.85 -9.66
N TRP A 54 7.83 -0.34 -9.91
CA TRP A 54 6.97 -0.87 -10.98
C TRP A 54 7.67 -0.82 -12.34
N LYS A 55 8.29 0.32 -12.68
CA LYS A 55 9.08 0.48 -13.91
C LYS A 55 10.17 -0.60 -14.06
N ASP A 56 10.88 -0.91 -12.98
CA ASP A 56 11.97 -1.90 -12.99
C ASP A 56 11.42 -3.33 -13.15
N ALA A 57 10.29 -3.65 -12.52
CA ALA A 57 9.64 -4.95 -12.67
C ALA A 57 9.39 -5.28 -14.16
N TYR A 58 8.91 -4.30 -14.94
CA TYR A 58 8.71 -4.46 -16.38
C TYR A 58 10.00 -4.36 -17.20
N ALA A 59 10.89 -3.42 -16.89
CA ALA A 59 12.06 -3.12 -17.72
C ALA A 59 13.22 -4.11 -17.50
N SER A 60 13.35 -4.68 -16.31
CA SER A 60 14.53 -5.45 -15.89
C SER A 60 14.22 -6.85 -15.39
N HIS A 61 13.02 -7.07 -14.84
CA HIS A 61 12.62 -8.37 -14.27
C HIS A 61 11.64 -9.18 -15.15
N GLY A 62 11.28 -8.64 -16.31
CA GLY A 62 10.51 -9.37 -17.33
C GLY A 62 9.04 -9.61 -16.96
N ALA A 63 8.48 -8.82 -16.03
CA ALA A 63 7.03 -8.77 -15.86
C ALA A 63 6.37 -8.21 -17.13
N GLU A 64 5.17 -8.68 -17.44
CA GLU A 64 4.33 -8.12 -18.49
C GLU A 64 2.98 -7.68 -17.91
N CYS A 65 2.47 -6.54 -18.37
CA CYS A 65 1.13 -6.12 -17.95
C CYS A 65 0.07 -7.16 -18.33
N GLY A 66 -0.77 -7.51 -17.37
CA GLY A 66 -1.77 -8.58 -17.50
C GLY A 66 -1.27 -9.95 -17.04
N ASP A 67 -0.05 -10.05 -16.51
CA ASP A 67 0.41 -11.23 -15.78
C ASP A 67 -0.31 -11.40 -14.45
N VAL A 68 -0.75 -10.27 -13.85
CA VAL A 68 -1.37 -10.25 -12.53
C VAL A 68 -2.68 -9.44 -12.57
N HIS A 69 -2.76 -8.28 -11.92
CA HIS A 69 -4.01 -7.53 -11.71
C HIS A 69 -4.09 -6.24 -12.54
N GLU A 70 -3.12 -5.96 -13.43
CA GLU A 70 -3.07 -4.68 -14.17
C GLU A 70 -4.30 -4.44 -15.05
N TYR A 71 -4.96 -5.51 -15.50
CA TYR A 71 -6.17 -5.45 -16.33
C TYR A 71 -7.43 -5.93 -15.60
N SER A 72 -7.44 -5.87 -14.26
CA SER A 72 -8.58 -6.33 -13.44
C SER A 72 -9.92 -5.68 -13.82
N VAL A 73 -9.90 -4.47 -14.42
CA VAL A 73 -11.08 -3.77 -14.97
C VAL A 73 -11.85 -4.58 -16.01
N LEU A 74 -11.20 -5.48 -16.75
CA LEU A 74 -11.83 -6.33 -17.76
C LEU A 74 -12.14 -7.75 -17.25
N GLY A 75 -12.01 -7.99 -15.94
CA GLY A 75 -12.29 -9.27 -15.31
C GLY A 75 -11.49 -10.42 -15.94
N SER A 76 -12.19 -11.45 -16.41
CA SER A 76 -11.58 -12.65 -17.01
C SER A 76 -11.30 -12.55 -18.51
N ALA A 77 -11.32 -11.34 -19.09
CA ALA A 77 -11.01 -11.15 -20.50
C ALA A 77 -9.60 -11.68 -20.83
N PRO A 78 -9.41 -12.35 -21.99
CA PRO A 78 -8.09 -12.82 -22.41
C PRO A 78 -7.07 -11.68 -22.47
N LYS A 79 -5.83 -11.94 -22.01
CA LYS A 79 -4.73 -10.93 -21.95
C LYS A 79 -4.55 -10.15 -23.25
N PHE A 80 -4.66 -10.81 -24.42
CA PHE A 80 -4.50 -10.14 -25.72
C PHE A 80 -5.60 -9.08 -25.96
N LEU A 81 -6.85 -9.40 -25.62
CA LEU A 81 -7.99 -8.50 -25.78
C LEU A 81 -7.88 -7.35 -24.76
N ALA A 82 -7.54 -7.68 -23.52
CA ALA A 82 -7.33 -6.68 -22.49
C ALA A 82 -6.24 -5.66 -22.87
N LYS A 83 -5.12 -6.16 -23.39
CA LYS A 83 -4.03 -5.32 -23.92
C LYS A 83 -4.50 -4.41 -25.07
N MET A 84 -5.39 -4.87 -25.95
CA MET A 84 -5.91 -4.04 -27.04
C MET A 84 -6.83 -2.93 -26.54
N VAL A 85 -7.62 -3.17 -25.49
CA VAL A 85 -8.63 -2.22 -25.02
C VAL A 85 -8.06 -1.20 -24.04
N VAL A 86 -7.32 -1.66 -23.02
CA VAL A 86 -6.84 -0.82 -21.91
C VAL A 86 -5.32 -0.76 -21.80
N GLY A 87 -4.58 -1.47 -22.66
CA GLY A 87 -3.13 -1.58 -22.55
C GLY A 87 -2.40 -0.24 -22.68
N GLU A 88 -2.89 0.68 -23.53
CA GLU A 88 -2.25 1.99 -23.65
C GLU A 88 -2.35 2.80 -22.35
N GLU A 89 -3.55 2.90 -21.77
CA GLU A 89 -3.84 3.67 -20.56
C GLU A 89 -3.21 3.02 -19.32
N PHE A 90 -3.49 1.74 -19.07
CA PHE A 90 -3.09 1.07 -17.83
C PHE A 90 -1.63 0.64 -17.86
N CYS A 91 -1.14 0.10 -18.99
CA CYS A 91 0.22 -0.41 -19.05
C CYS A 91 1.22 0.69 -19.45
N THR A 92 1.07 1.26 -20.64
CA THR A 92 2.06 2.18 -21.22
C THR A 92 2.07 3.53 -20.51
N LYS A 93 0.89 4.08 -20.19
CA LYS A 93 0.72 5.40 -19.59
C LYS A 93 0.64 5.38 -18.06
N PHE A 94 0.63 4.22 -17.42
CA PHE A 94 0.60 4.11 -15.96
C PHE A 94 1.67 3.15 -15.43
N PHE A 95 1.42 1.84 -15.40
CA PHE A 95 2.27 0.86 -14.69
C PHE A 95 3.75 0.89 -15.11
N LYS A 96 4.03 1.01 -16.41
CA LYS A 96 5.42 1.06 -16.92
C LYS A 96 6.16 2.36 -16.65
N ARG A 97 5.48 3.37 -16.10
CA ARG A 97 6.05 4.69 -15.80
C ARG A 97 6.30 4.91 -14.32
N VAL A 98 5.62 4.16 -13.45
CA VAL A 98 5.69 4.39 -12.01
C VAL A 98 7.11 4.09 -11.49
N GLU A 99 7.82 5.15 -11.13
CA GLU A 99 9.14 5.12 -10.46
C GLU A 99 8.97 5.18 -8.93
N ASP A 100 8.04 4.38 -8.42
CA ASP A 100 7.88 4.09 -7.01
C ASP A 100 7.53 2.59 -6.83
N ASN A 101 7.53 2.12 -5.59
CA ASN A 101 7.24 0.74 -5.21
C ASN A 101 6.01 0.63 -4.29
N PHE A 102 5.11 1.61 -4.34
CA PHE A 102 3.85 1.53 -3.61
C PHE A 102 2.95 0.42 -4.11
N CYS A 103 2.09 -0.07 -3.23
CA CYS A 103 1.11 -1.09 -3.54
C CYS A 103 -0.14 -0.49 -4.15
N VAL A 104 -0.72 -1.16 -5.14
CA VAL A 104 -2.00 -0.76 -5.75
C VAL A 104 -3.06 -1.80 -5.46
N SER A 105 -4.33 -1.39 -5.51
CA SER A 105 -5.49 -2.27 -5.36
C SER A 105 -5.44 -3.46 -6.33
N THR A 106 -5.77 -4.65 -5.84
CA THR A 106 -5.91 -5.84 -6.70
C THR A 106 -7.16 -5.81 -7.58
N HIS A 107 -8.14 -4.97 -7.21
CA HIS A 107 -9.41 -4.84 -7.91
C HIS A 107 -9.64 -3.39 -8.33
N PHE A 108 -9.84 -3.17 -9.62
CA PHE A 108 -10.25 -1.88 -10.14
C PHE A 108 -11.74 -1.63 -9.87
N ASN A 109 -12.10 -0.43 -9.44
CA ASN A 109 -13.50 -0.02 -9.22
C ASN A 109 -14.32 -0.94 -8.30
N HIS A 110 -13.71 -1.45 -7.22
CA HIS A 110 -14.38 -2.36 -6.28
C HIS A 110 -14.97 -1.62 -5.07
N ALA A 111 -16.11 -2.11 -4.59
CA ALA A 111 -16.83 -1.52 -3.47
C ALA A 111 -16.52 -2.20 -2.12
N GLU A 112 -15.95 -3.39 -2.16
CA GLU A 112 -15.73 -4.22 -0.98
C GLU A 112 -14.57 -3.73 -0.11
N ASP A 113 -14.71 -3.95 1.21
CA ASP A 113 -13.70 -3.59 2.21
C ASP A 113 -12.43 -4.46 2.18
N ALA A 114 -12.28 -5.34 1.20
CA ALA A 114 -11.06 -6.10 1.00
C ALA A 114 -9.99 -5.17 0.41
N GLU A 115 -9.33 -4.39 1.28
CA GLU A 115 -8.19 -3.50 0.98
C GLU A 115 -6.92 -4.28 0.58
N GLN A 116 -7.08 -5.29 -0.27
CA GLN A 116 -5.98 -6.07 -0.77
C GLN A 116 -5.26 -5.26 -1.83
N GLN A 117 -4.07 -4.79 -1.46
CA GLN A 117 -3.13 -4.19 -2.38
C GLN A 117 -2.00 -5.15 -2.68
N TRP A 118 -1.34 -4.96 -3.81
CA TRP A 118 -0.28 -5.83 -4.27
C TRP A 118 0.86 -5.05 -4.92
N CYS A 119 2.00 -5.71 -5.01
CA CYS A 119 3.17 -5.23 -5.72
C CYS A 119 3.98 -6.41 -6.28
N TYR A 120 4.91 -6.13 -7.18
CA TYR A 120 5.95 -7.07 -7.58
C TYR A 120 7.08 -7.13 -6.56
N VAL A 121 7.70 -8.30 -6.41
CA VAL A 121 8.86 -8.58 -5.57
C VAL A 121 9.81 -9.51 -6.31
N SER A 122 11.03 -9.70 -5.79
CA SER A 122 11.93 -10.73 -6.31
C SER A 122 11.28 -12.12 -6.27
N SER A 123 11.56 -12.97 -7.27
CA SER A 123 11.11 -14.37 -7.26
C SER A 123 11.63 -15.16 -6.06
N LYS A 124 12.70 -14.69 -5.40
CA LYS A 124 13.25 -15.29 -4.20
C LYS A 124 12.46 -14.98 -2.93
N CYS A 125 11.57 -13.98 -2.96
CA CYS A 125 10.73 -13.66 -1.82
C CYS A 125 9.86 -14.87 -1.45
N GLN A 126 9.95 -15.31 -0.19
CA GLN A 126 9.17 -16.44 0.32
C GLN A 126 7.87 -16.00 1.01
N SER A 127 7.71 -14.70 1.30
CA SER A 127 6.55 -14.14 1.99
C SER A 127 5.59 -13.47 1.01
N LEU A 128 4.86 -14.28 0.24
CA LEU A 128 4.00 -13.78 -0.84
C LEU A 128 2.55 -13.46 -0.42
N GLY A 129 2.11 -13.90 0.76
CA GLY A 129 0.70 -13.82 1.14
C GLY A 129 -0.16 -14.64 0.17
N ALA A 130 -1.17 -14.03 -0.46
CA ALA A 130 -1.94 -14.68 -1.53
C ALA A 130 -1.25 -14.65 -2.91
N GLY A 131 -0.04 -14.08 -2.97
CA GLY A 131 0.75 -13.94 -4.17
C GLY A 131 1.36 -15.25 -4.67
N LYS A 132 1.97 -15.19 -5.85
CA LYS A 132 2.64 -16.33 -6.49
C LYS A 132 3.78 -15.88 -7.41
N ALA A 133 4.62 -16.84 -7.78
CA ALA A 133 5.61 -16.67 -8.82
C ALA A 133 4.94 -16.29 -10.16
N VAL A 134 5.55 -15.33 -10.86
CA VAL A 134 5.13 -14.88 -12.19
C VAL A 134 6.09 -15.43 -13.24
N ASN A 135 7.39 -15.27 -13.00
CA ASN A 135 8.45 -15.85 -13.81
C ASN A 135 9.67 -16.20 -12.93
N GLU A 136 10.81 -16.55 -13.54
CA GLU A 136 12.02 -16.93 -12.81
C GLU A 136 12.65 -15.80 -11.97
N ARG A 137 12.29 -14.53 -12.22
CA ARG A 137 12.89 -13.33 -11.62
C ARG A 137 11.94 -12.52 -10.74
N VAL A 138 10.63 -12.66 -10.97
CA VAL A 138 9.61 -11.85 -10.29
C VAL A 138 8.46 -12.71 -9.77
N SER A 139 8.03 -12.38 -8.57
CA SER A 139 6.76 -12.81 -7.97
C SER A 139 5.89 -11.59 -7.72
N TRP A 140 4.60 -11.79 -7.50
CA TRP A 140 3.78 -10.76 -6.87
C TRP A 140 3.40 -11.20 -5.46
N LYS A 141 3.17 -10.24 -4.58
CA LYS A 141 2.71 -10.49 -3.21
C LYS A 141 1.50 -9.65 -2.86
N THR A 142 0.76 -10.09 -1.85
CA THR A 142 -0.17 -9.21 -1.13
C THR A 142 0.62 -8.30 -0.19
N CYS A 143 0.28 -7.02 -0.17
CA CYS A 143 0.93 -6.02 0.67
C CYS A 143 0.36 -6.01 2.09
N SER A 144 1.19 -5.56 3.02
CA SER A 144 0.85 -5.46 4.43
C SER A 144 1.23 -4.10 5.00
N ALA A 145 0.32 -3.52 5.79
CA ALA A 145 0.61 -2.31 6.55
C ALA A 145 1.78 -2.58 7.52
N GLY A 146 2.73 -1.64 7.56
CA GLY A 146 3.94 -1.73 8.40
C GLY A 146 5.20 -2.23 7.67
N ASN A 147 5.04 -2.96 6.56
CA ASN A 147 6.17 -3.41 5.73
C ASN A 147 6.17 -2.74 4.34
N ASP A 148 4.98 -2.40 3.84
CA ASP A 148 4.79 -1.93 2.48
C ASP A 148 4.20 -0.50 2.44
N LYS A 149 4.47 0.20 1.34
CA LYS A 149 3.87 1.52 1.06
C LYS A 149 2.45 1.34 0.55
N MET A 150 1.49 1.41 1.46
CA MET A 150 0.07 1.28 1.14
C MET A 150 -0.50 2.57 0.56
N MET A 151 -1.31 2.46 -0.48
CA MET A 151 -1.96 3.61 -1.14
C MET A 151 -3.40 3.86 -0.68
N ASN A 152 -4.03 2.87 -0.02
CA ASN A 152 -5.39 2.96 0.51
C ASN A 152 -5.60 4.13 1.49
N ALA A 153 -4.57 4.51 2.24
CA ALA A 153 -4.62 5.58 3.24
C ALA A 153 -4.09 6.94 2.75
N VAL A 154 -3.50 7.01 1.54
CA VAL A 154 -2.91 8.26 1.03
C VAL A 154 -4.01 9.28 0.80
N THR A 155 -3.90 10.47 1.38
CA THR A 155 -4.97 11.48 1.32
C THR A 155 -5.14 12.06 -0.09
N PRO A 156 -6.28 12.69 -0.40
CA PRO A 156 -6.49 13.27 -1.74
C PRO A 156 -5.42 14.27 -2.17
N THR A 157 -4.98 15.14 -1.27
CA THR A 157 -3.94 16.14 -1.57
C THR A 157 -2.58 15.51 -1.77
N GLU A 158 -2.19 14.54 -0.93
CA GLU A 158 -0.93 13.81 -1.12
C GLU A 158 -0.94 13.01 -2.42
N LEU A 159 -2.07 12.41 -2.79
CA LEU A 159 -2.21 11.66 -4.03
C LEU A 159 -2.08 12.58 -5.26
N ALA A 160 -2.64 13.79 -5.19
CA ALA A 160 -2.50 14.79 -6.24
C ALA A 160 -1.03 15.23 -6.42
N ASP A 161 -0.32 15.46 -5.31
CA ASP A 161 1.11 15.79 -5.34
C ASP A 161 1.94 14.64 -5.92
N MET A 162 1.60 13.39 -5.56
CA MET A 162 2.23 12.19 -6.13
C MET A 162 1.99 12.08 -7.64
N ALA A 163 0.76 12.32 -8.10
CA ALA A 163 0.42 12.26 -9.53
C ALA A 163 1.24 13.27 -10.36
N VAL A 164 1.44 14.49 -9.85
CA VAL A 164 2.30 15.49 -10.49
C VAL A 164 3.76 15.06 -10.46
N LYS A 165 4.26 14.64 -9.29
CA LYS A 165 5.68 14.29 -9.09
C LYS A 165 6.11 13.09 -9.94
N LEU A 166 5.26 12.08 -10.03
CA LEU A 166 5.53 10.84 -10.76
C LEU A 166 5.05 10.89 -12.22
N ASP A 167 4.48 12.01 -12.65
CA ASP A 167 3.86 12.19 -13.96
C ASP A 167 2.88 11.05 -14.30
N LEU A 168 1.85 10.91 -13.44
CA LEU A 168 0.78 9.91 -13.50
C LEU A 168 -0.58 10.58 -13.60
N ASP A 169 -1.54 9.88 -14.22
CA ASP A 169 -2.94 10.33 -14.27
C ASP A 169 -3.57 10.19 -12.87
N LEU A 170 -4.02 11.30 -12.28
CA LEU A 170 -4.57 11.32 -10.92
C LEU A 170 -5.85 10.49 -10.80
N GLY A 171 -6.71 10.48 -11.82
CA GLY A 171 -7.95 9.71 -11.78
C GLY A 171 -7.69 8.20 -11.74
N LEU A 172 -6.80 7.72 -12.60
CA LEU A 172 -6.37 6.32 -12.63
C LEU A 172 -5.60 5.95 -11.36
N LEU A 173 -4.69 6.82 -10.89
CA LEU A 173 -3.97 6.61 -9.65
C LEU A 173 -4.94 6.46 -8.46
N ALA A 174 -5.99 7.29 -8.39
CA ALA A 174 -7.01 7.20 -7.35
C ALA A 174 -7.79 5.87 -7.42
N LYS A 175 -8.19 5.43 -8.61
CA LYS A 175 -8.87 4.13 -8.80
C LYS A 175 -7.98 2.92 -8.47
N MET A 176 -6.67 3.09 -8.60
CA MET A 176 -5.67 2.09 -8.18
C MET A 176 -5.29 2.19 -6.71
N SER A 177 -5.69 3.25 -6.01
CA SER A 177 -5.30 3.51 -4.62
C SER A 177 -6.42 3.22 -3.65
N TRP A 178 -7.64 3.64 -3.98
CA TRP A 178 -8.77 3.66 -3.04
C TRP A 178 -9.90 2.74 -3.50
N GLN A 179 -10.77 2.41 -2.55
CA GLN A 179 -12.04 1.77 -2.87
C GLN A 179 -12.95 2.72 -3.66
N VAL A 180 -13.80 2.12 -4.49
CA VAL A 180 -14.79 2.81 -5.31
C VAL A 180 -16.17 2.27 -4.97
N PRO A 181 -16.82 2.73 -3.87
CA PRO A 181 -18.05 2.14 -3.37
C PRO A 181 -19.18 2.16 -4.41
N ASN A 182 -19.29 3.26 -5.15
CA ASN A 182 -20.34 3.45 -6.14
C ASN A 182 -20.01 4.64 -7.06
N LYS A 183 -20.87 4.87 -8.04
CA LYS A 183 -20.91 6.14 -8.79
C LYS A 183 -21.53 7.23 -7.93
N TRP A 184 -21.05 8.47 -8.05
CA TRP A 184 -21.49 9.58 -7.20
C TRP A 184 -23.00 9.85 -7.24
N SER A 185 -23.60 9.78 -8.44
CA SER A 185 -25.02 9.96 -8.73
C SER A 185 -25.89 8.80 -8.23
N HIS A 186 -25.30 7.61 -8.07
CA HIS A 186 -26.00 6.40 -7.62
C HIS A 186 -25.77 6.08 -6.13
N ALA A 187 -24.72 6.65 -5.53
CA ALA A 187 -24.42 6.51 -4.11
C ALA A 187 -25.52 7.13 -3.24
N SER A 188 -26.12 6.27 -2.43
CA SER A 188 -27.07 6.63 -1.37
C SER A 188 -26.42 7.52 -0.31
N THR A 189 -27.28 8.20 0.47
CA THR A 189 -26.83 8.97 1.64
C THR A 189 -26.04 8.10 2.61
N THR A 190 -26.51 6.88 2.88
CA THR A 190 -25.84 5.95 3.79
C THR A 190 -24.44 5.55 3.30
N GLU A 191 -24.24 5.32 2.00
CA GLU A 191 -22.90 5.02 1.45
C GLU A 191 -21.95 6.22 1.62
N LYS A 192 -22.43 7.44 1.38
CA LYS A 192 -21.65 8.67 1.57
C LYS A 192 -21.32 8.91 3.05
N GLU A 193 -22.27 8.65 3.95
CA GLU A 193 -22.04 8.74 5.41
C GLU A 193 -21.02 7.70 5.88
N LYS A 194 -21.10 6.46 5.39
CA LYS A 194 -20.09 5.42 5.69
C LYS A 194 -18.71 5.82 5.17
N ALA A 195 -18.61 6.33 3.94
CA ALA A 195 -17.35 6.79 3.38
C ALA A 195 -16.74 7.92 4.24
N ARG A 196 -17.56 8.93 4.59
CA ARG A 196 -17.17 10.03 5.49
C ARG A 196 -16.66 9.52 6.84
N ALA A 197 -17.38 8.57 7.47
CA ALA A 197 -17.05 8.04 8.79
C ALA A 197 -15.88 7.06 8.80
N SER A 198 -15.45 6.54 7.63
CA SER A 198 -14.44 5.48 7.55
C SER A 198 -13.04 5.92 7.98
N GLY A 199 -12.74 7.22 7.97
CA GLY A 199 -11.39 7.74 8.20
C GLY A 199 -10.40 7.39 7.10
N MET A 200 -10.86 6.80 5.99
CA MET A 200 -10.07 6.40 4.83
C MET A 200 -10.58 7.13 3.58
N PRO A 201 -9.71 7.50 2.63
CA PRO A 201 -10.14 8.04 1.35
C PRO A 201 -11.01 7.05 0.58
N LYS A 202 -12.12 7.53 0.02
CA LYS A 202 -12.99 6.77 -0.90
C LYS A 202 -13.18 7.57 -2.18
N LEU A 203 -13.19 6.90 -3.32
CA LEU A 203 -13.50 7.50 -4.61
C LEU A 203 -14.92 7.15 -5.03
N PHE A 204 -15.70 8.14 -5.44
CA PHE A 204 -16.97 7.91 -6.12
C PHE A 204 -16.77 8.16 -7.61
N ASP A 205 -17.02 7.13 -8.41
CA ASP A 205 -16.85 7.19 -9.86
C ASP A 205 -17.90 8.09 -10.51
N SER A 206 -17.70 8.41 -11.78
CA SER A 206 -18.71 9.08 -12.60
C SER A 206 -19.58 8.05 -13.33
N ASP A 207 -20.65 8.53 -13.96
CA ASP A 207 -21.51 7.68 -14.77
C ASP A 207 -20.82 7.11 -16.01
N SER A 208 -19.86 7.84 -16.58
CA SER A 208 -19.10 7.44 -17.76
C SER A 208 -17.87 6.59 -17.42
N GLY A 209 -17.46 6.53 -16.15
CA GLY A 209 -16.19 5.92 -15.74
C GLY A 209 -14.97 6.82 -15.98
N HIS A 210 -15.15 8.02 -16.52
CA HIS A 210 -14.11 9.04 -16.72
C HIS A 210 -14.37 10.28 -15.86
N PRO A 211 -13.36 11.11 -15.54
CA PRO A 211 -13.56 12.30 -14.71
C PRO A 211 -14.73 13.18 -15.21
N PRO A 212 -15.49 13.84 -14.30
CA PRO A 212 -15.13 14.11 -12.91
C PRO A 212 -15.50 13.01 -11.89
N PHE A 213 -14.56 12.69 -11.00
CA PHE A 213 -14.74 11.82 -9.84
C PHE A 213 -14.82 12.64 -8.55
N ARG A 214 -15.43 12.06 -7.50
CA ARG A 214 -15.46 12.69 -6.16
C ARG A 214 -14.61 11.89 -5.19
N ALA A 215 -13.58 12.50 -4.63
CA ALA A 215 -12.79 11.91 -3.57
C ALA A 215 -13.29 12.42 -2.22
N MET A 216 -13.69 11.51 -1.33
CA MET A 216 -14.18 11.83 0.01
C MET A 216 -13.16 11.37 1.05
N TYR A 217 -12.83 12.23 2.01
CA TYR A 217 -11.93 11.92 3.10
C TYR A 217 -12.37 12.66 4.38
N GLY A 218 -12.94 11.92 5.34
CA GLY A 218 -13.63 12.54 6.47
C GLY A 218 -14.75 13.45 5.96
N ASP A 219 -14.87 14.64 6.56
CA ASP A 219 -15.82 15.66 6.13
C ASP A 219 -15.41 16.42 4.86
N LYS A 220 -14.27 16.09 4.25
CA LYS A 220 -13.77 16.78 3.05
C LYS A 220 -14.25 16.11 1.78
N LEU A 221 -14.61 16.92 0.80
CA LEU A 221 -15.00 16.49 -0.53
C LEU A 221 -14.17 17.24 -1.58
N TYR A 222 -13.56 16.46 -2.45
CA TYR A 222 -12.76 16.94 -3.56
C TYR A 222 -13.30 16.42 -4.88
N LYS A 223 -13.06 17.18 -5.94
CA LYS A 223 -13.32 16.76 -7.32
C LYS A 223 -12.00 16.53 -8.04
N ILE A 224 -11.86 15.34 -8.62
CA ILE A 224 -10.81 15.03 -9.59
C ILE A 224 -11.42 15.20 -10.97
N ASP A 225 -10.90 16.13 -11.77
CA ASP A 225 -11.43 16.48 -13.09
C ASP A 225 -10.29 16.68 -14.09
N PHE A 226 -10.61 16.72 -15.39
CA PHE A 226 -9.64 17.14 -16.39
C PHE A 226 -9.15 18.56 -16.13
N LEU A 227 -7.84 18.77 -16.23
CA LEU A 227 -7.30 20.13 -16.22
C LEU A 227 -7.79 20.90 -17.46
N PRO A 228 -8.00 22.23 -17.34
CA PRO A 228 -8.38 23.04 -18.48
C PRO A 228 -7.25 23.12 -19.52
N ALA A 229 -7.60 23.53 -20.74
CA ALA A 229 -6.63 23.80 -21.78
C ALA A 229 -5.57 24.83 -21.29
N PRO A 230 -4.28 24.65 -21.64
CA PRO A 230 -3.74 23.73 -22.65
C PRO A 230 -3.43 22.31 -22.15
N ASP A 231 -3.76 21.98 -20.91
CA ASP A 231 -3.51 20.67 -20.32
C ASP A 231 -4.73 19.74 -20.48
N GLY A 232 -4.90 18.75 -19.60
CA GLY A 232 -6.02 17.82 -19.68
C GLY A 232 -5.88 16.83 -20.83
N VAL A 233 -6.84 16.84 -21.75
CA VAL A 233 -6.89 15.93 -22.90
C VAL A 233 -5.65 16.07 -23.79
N GLU A 234 -5.12 17.29 -23.95
CA GLU A 234 -3.93 17.49 -24.78
C GLU A 234 -2.67 16.96 -24.09
N ALA A 235 -2.55 17.11 -22.77
CA ALA A 235 -1.50 16.48 -21.99
C ALA A 235 -1.55 14.95 -22.09
N TYR A 236 -2.75 14.36 -22.14
CA TYR A 236 -2.93 12.91 -22.31
C TYR A 236 -2.38 12.42 -23.66
N LYS A 237 -2.67 13.14 -24.74
CA LYS A 237 -2.15 12.83 -26.07
C LYS A 237 -0.62 12.95 -26.13
N GLN A 238 -0.06 13.91 -25.40
CA GLN A 238 1.38 14.18 -25.35
C GLN A 238 2.14 13.29 -24.37
N GLY A 239 1.48 12.40 -23.62
CA GLY A 239 2.15 11.54 -22.66
C GLY A 239 2.52 12.20 -21.32
N ARG A 240 1.99 13.40 -21.04
CA ARG A 240 2.26 14.18 -19.80
C ARG A 240 1.19 13.91 -18.74
N MET A 241 1.19 12.71 -18.17
CA MET A 241 0.05 12.21 -17.39
C MET A 241 -0.22 13.01 -16.11
N GLY A 242 0.81 13.56 -15.46
CA GLY A 242 0.71 14.43 -14.28
C GLY A 242 0.02 15.77 -14.56
N LYS A 243 -0.31 16.07 -15.82
CA LYS A 243 -1.10 17.24 -16.22
C LYS A 243 -2.43 16.87 -16.89
N VAL A 244 -2.92 15.64 -16.73
CA VAL A 244 -4.20 15.21 -17.31
C VAL A 244 -5.36 15.54 -16.39
N ASN A 245 -5.22 15.23 -15.10
CA ASN A 245 -6.25 15.46 -14.11
C ASN A 245 -5.72 16.35 -12.97
N GLY A 246 -6.61 17.14 -12.38
CA GLY A 246 -6.32 17.98 -11.22
C GLY A 246 -7.33 17.75 -10.11
N LEU A 247 -6.91 18.09 -8.88
CA LEU A 247 -7.75 18.06 -7.69
C LEU A 247 -8.28 19.47 -7.38
N SER A 248 -9.57 19.58 -7.09
CA SER A 248 -10.19 20.82 -6.62
C SER A 248 -11.03 20.56 -5.37
N CYS A 249 -11.06 21.52 -4.46
CA CYS A 249 -11.91 21.45 -3.27
C CYS A 249 -13.37 21.72 -3.65
N GLU A 250 -14.28 20.86 -3.23
CA GLU A 250 -15.73 21.14 -3.27
C GLU A 250 -16.26 21.52 -1.88
N PHE A 251 -15.74 20.91 -0.80
CA PHE A 251 -16.19 21.16 0.56
C PHE A 251 -15.14 20.76 1.62
N GLY A 252 -15.00 21.55 2.70
CA GLY A 252 -14.27 21.15 3.92
C GLY A 252 -12.73 21.16 3.81
N CYS A 253 -12.20 21.73 2.74
CA CYS A 253 -10.78 22.02 2.53
C CYS A 253 -10.53 23.52 2.70
#